data_AF-R7JB07-F1
#
_entry.id   AF-R7JB07-F1
#
_cell.length_a   1.000
_cell.length_b   1.000
_cell.length_c   1.000
_cell.angle_alpha   90.00
_cell.angle_beta   90.00
_cell.angle_gamma   90.00
#
_symmetry.space_group_name_H-M   'P 1'
#
loop_
_entity.id
_entity.type
_entity.pdbx_description
1 polymer ?
#
loop_
_entity_poly.entity_id
_entity_poly.type
_entity_poly.pdbx_seq_one_letter_code
_entity_poly.pdbx_strand_id
1 'polypeptide(L)'
;MKNNDAEERLLNNASLDDLIKMKIEKEFIEDLKKSKEKIPPKVYTNIKDIPSDKVFSKVSVFRYFNRKTKCETFVNGIQADALIGIQNNIREKMLKGELNAFTTETAYVKFEKAVF
;
A
#
# COMPACT_ATOMS: atom_id res chain seq x y z
N MET A 1 -28.24 -1.83 -34.63
CA MET A 1 -27.40 -2.98 -35.04
C MET A 1 -27.05 -3.79 -33.79
N LYS A 2 -27.90 -4.76 -33.42
CA LYS A 2 -27.72 -5.67 -32.27
C LYS A 2 -28.21 -7.04 -32.75
N ASN A 3 -27.33 -7.81 -33.38
CA ASN A 3 -27.52 -9.23 -33.72
C ASN A 3 -26.28 -9.86 -34.42
N ASN A 4 -25.29 -9.07 -34.85
CA ASN A 4 -24.12 -9.59 -35.55
C ASN A 4 -23.27 -10.57 -34.71
N ASP A 5 -23.05 -10.28 -33.42
CA ASP A 5 -22.21 -11.13 -32.56
C ASP A 5 -22.80 -12.51 -32.28
N ALA A 6 -24.14 -12.64 -32.34
CA ALA A 6 -24.83 -13.90 -32.09
C ALA A 6 -24.87 -14.78 -33.35
N GLU A 7 -25.02 -14.17 -34.53
CA GLU A 7 -25.02 -14.87 -35.82
C GLU A 7 -23.60 -15.33 -36.21
N GLU A 8 -22.56 -14.54 -35.96
CA GLU A 8 -21.15 -14.93 -36.21
C GLU A 8 -20.68 -16.14 -35.38
N ARG A 9 -21.30 -16.36 -34.21
CA ARG A 9 -21.01 -17.52 -33.35
C ARG A 9 -21.62 -18.83 -33.84
N LEU A 10 -22.73 -18.75 -34.58
CA LEU A 10 -23.37 -19.90 -35.22
C LEU A 10 -22.70 -20.23 -36.57
N LEU A 11 -22.16 -19.21 -37.25
CA LEU A 11 -21.49 -19.33 -38.56
C LEU A 11 -20.09 -19.93 -38.51
N ASN A 12 -19.40 -19.83 -37.37
CA ASN A 12 -18.11 -20.49 -37.18
C ASN A 12 -18.33 -21.95 -36.80
N ASN A 13 -18.22 -22.84 -37.78
CA ASN A 13 -17.91 -24.28 -37.64
C ASN A 13 -16.54 -24.48 -36.94
N ALA A 14 -16.30 -23.79 -35.83
CA ALA A 14 -15.12 -23.96 -35.00
C ALA A 14 -15.21 -25.38 -34.41
N SER A 15 -14.22 -26.21 -34.73
CA SER A 15 -14.10 -27.53 -34.12
C SER A 15 -14.11 -27.37 -32.59
N LEU A 16 -14.60 -28.36 -31.86
CA LEU A 16 -14.73 -28.31 -30.40
C LEU A 16 -13.43 -27.82 -29.72
N ASP A 17 -12.28 -28.18 -30.30
CA ASP A 17 -10.95 -27.72 -29.92
C ASP A 17 -10.73 -26.20 -29.98
N ASP A 18 -11.26 -25.50 -30.98
CA ASP A 18 -11.14 -24.03 -31.10
C ASP A 18 -12.02 -23.31 -30.07
N LEU A 19 -13.19 -23.86 -29.75
CA LEU A 19 -14.05 -23.37 -28.67
C LEU A 19 -13.39 -23.57 -27.29
N ILE A 20 -12.71 -24.70 -27.10
CA ILE A 20 -11.93 -24.99 -25.88
C ILE A 20 -10.75 -24.02 -25.79
N LYS A 21 -10.02 -23.81 -26.89
CA LYS A 21 -8.87 -22.89 -26.93
C LYS A 21 -9.27 -21.45 -26.62
N MET A 22 -10.37 -20.95 -27.21
CA MET A 22 -10.90 -19.63 -26.90
C MET A 22 -11.35 -19.48 -25.44
N LYS A 23 -11.88 -20.56 -24.84
CA LYS A 23 -12.26 -20.55 -23.42
C LYS A 23 -11.03 -20.49 -22.51
N ILE A 24 -10.02 -21.29 -22.81
CA ILE A 24 -8.74 -21.30 -22.08
C ILE A 24 -8.03 -19.95 -22.20
N GLU A 25 -8.00 -19.35 -23.40
CA GLU A 25 -7.41 -18.02 -23.59
C GLU A 25 -8.16 -16.94 -22.81
N LYS A 26 -9.50 -17.01 -22.75
CA LYS A 26 -10.29 -16.09 -21.91
C LYS A 26 -10.00 -16.27 -20.43
N GLU A 27 -9.96 -17.51 -19.94
CA GLU A 27 -9.62 -17.81 -18.54
C GLU A 27 -8.19 -17.35 -18.21
N PHE A 28 -7.24 -17.55 -19.12
CA PHE A 28 -5.86 -17.10 -18.96
C PHE A 28 -5.72 -15.58 -18.95
N ILE A 29 -6.47 -14.86 -19.81
CA ILE A 29 -6.52 -13.40 -19.82
C ILE A 29 -7.19 -12.85 -18.55
N GLU A 30 -8.24 -13.52 -18.04
CA GLU A 30 -8.88 -13.18 -16.77
C GLU A 30 -7.94 -13.39 -15.58
N ASP A 31 -7.20 -14.50 -15.53
CA ASP A 31 -6.20 -14.74 -14.47
C ASP A 31 -5.01 -13.78 -14.57
N LEU A 32 -4.58 -13.41 -15.78
CA LEU A 32 -3.59 -12.35 -15.99
C LEU A 32 -4.11 -10.98 -15.52
N LYS A 33 -5.40 -10.69 -15.69
CA LYS A 33 -6.02 -9.45 -15.22
C LYS A 33 -6.17 -9.44 -13.69
N LYS A 34 -6.61 -10.52 -13.07
CA LYS A 34 -6.66 -10.68 -11.61
C LYS A 34 -5.27 -10.60 -10.97
N SER A 35 -4.25 -11.12 -11.64
CA SER A 35 -2.85 -11.00 -11.19
C SER A 35 -2.29 -9.58 -11.35
N LYS A 36 -2.84 -8.78 -12.27
CA LYS A 36 -2.47 -7.37 -12.50
C LYS A 36 -3.33 -6.37 -11.73
N GLU A 37 -4.44 -6.79 -11.14
CA GLU A 37 -5.20 -6.02 -10.16
C GLU A 37 -4.33 -5.86 -8.90
N LYS A 38 -3.47 -4.85 -8.93
CA LYS A 38 -2.75 -4.36 -7.78
C LYS A 38 -3.78 -4.07 -6.70
N ILE A 39 -3.79 -4.91 -5.66
CA ILE A 39 -4.62 -4.71 -4.47
C ILE A 39 -4.46 -3.23 -4.08
N PRO A 40 -5.56 -2.45 -3.98
CA PRO A 40 -5.45 -1.04 -3.67
C PRO A 40 -4.70 -0.92 -2.35
N PRO A 41 -3.65 -0.07 -2.29
CA PRO A 41 -2.82 0.02 -1.11
C PRO A 41 -3.69 0.44 0.06
N LYS A 42 -3.70 -0.36 1.12
CA LYS A 42 -4.49 -0.05 2.31
C LYS A 42 -3.81 1.11 3.01
N VAL A 43 -4.61 2.14 3.31
CA VAL A 43 -4.14 3.31 4.05
C VAL A 43 -4.42 3.04 5.52
N TYR A 44 -3.36 2.92 6.30
CA TYR A 44 -3.43 2.76 7.74
C TYR A 44 -3.14 4.11 8.39
N THR A 45 -4.15 4.68 9.04
CA THR A 45 -4.05 5.94 9.81
C THR A 45 -3.66 5.70 11.27
N ASN A 46 -3.87 4.49 11.79
CA ASN A 46 -3.49 4.12 13.16
C ASN A 46 -2.22 3.29 13.18
N ILE A 47 -1.30 3.64 14.09
CA ILE A 47 -0.04 2.91 14.28
C ILE A 47 -0.26 1.49 14.83
N LYS A 48 -1.38 1.26 15.54
CA LYS A 48 -1.74 -0.04 16.15
C LYS A 48 -2.10 -1.11 15.13
N ASP A 49 -2.65 -0.68 13.99
CA ASP A 49 -3.09 -1.58 12.92
C ASP A 49 -1.92 -1.95 11.97
N ILE A 50 -0.73 -1.39 12.21
CA ILE A 50 0.45 -1.58 11.39
C ILE A 50 1.35 -2.61 12.07
N PRO A 51 1.80 -3.65 11.34
CA PRO A 51 2.77 -4.58 11.89
C PRO A 51 4.06 -3.84 12.25
N SER A 52 4.65 -4.16 13.39
CA SER A 52 5.80 -3.46 13.97
C SER A 52 6.96 -3.27 12.99
N ASP A 53 7.18 -4.25 12.12
CA ASP A 53 8.21 -4.24 11.07
C ASP A 53 8.00 -3.13 10.01
N LYS A 54 6.76 -2.70 9.78
CA LYS A 54 6.41 -1.65 8.82
C LYS A 54 6.33 -0.25 9.43
N VAL A 55 6.34 -0.11 10.76
CA VAL A 55 6.22 1.20 11.44
C VAL A 55 7.34 2.15 11.01
N PHE A 56 8.58 1.67 10.99
CA PHE A 56 9.77 2.46 10.60
C PHE A 56 10.25 2.19 9.16
N SER A 57 9.36 1.75 8.27
CA SER A 57 9.70 1.46 6.88
C SER A 57 9.49 2.68 5.95
N LYS A 58 9.95 2.57 4.69
CA LYS A 58 9.75 3.59 3.65
C LYS A 58 8.27 3.85 3.32
N VAL A 59 7.41 2.90 3.66
CA VAL A 59 5.95 2.96 3.43
C VAL A 59 5.21 3.83 4.45
N SER A 60 5.86 4.15 5.57
CA SER A 60 5.28 4.93 6.67
C SER A 60 5.69 6.39 6.57
N VAL A 61 4.71 7.27 6.75
CA VAL A 61 4.83 8.73 6.66
C VAL A 61 4.61 9.35 8.03
N PHE A 62 5.58 10.13 8.45
CA PHE A 62 5.56 10.89 9.68
C PHE A 62 5.58 12.38 9.37
N ARG A 63 4.76 13.13 10.08
CA ARG A 63 4.75 14.59 10.09
C ARG A 63 5.86 15.06 11.01
N TYR A 64 6.83 15.77 10.46
CA TYR A 64 7.94 16.39 11.17
C TYR A 64 7.69 17.88 11.28
N PHE A 65 7.67 18.39 12.49
CA PHE A 65 7.51 19.81 12.79
C PHE A 65 8.77 20.33 13.47
N ASN A 66 9.48 21.24 12.80
CA ASN A 66 10.66 21.88 13.37
C ASN A 66 10.24 23.01 14.31
N ARG A 67 10.60 22.92 15.59
CA ARG A 67 10.23 23.94 16.59
C ARG A 67 11.01 25.25 16.40
N LYS A 68 12.21 25.21 15.80
CA LYS A 68 13.03 26.40 15.54
C LYS A 68 12.51 27.21 14.36
N THR A 69 12.27 26.55 13.23
CA THR A 69 11.84 27.24 11.99
C THR A 69 10.33 27.32 11.84
N LYS A 70 9.58 26.64 12.70
CA LYS A 70 8.11 26.46 12.62
C LYS A 70 7.65 25.84 11.30
N CYS A 71 8.56 25.20 10.56
CA CYS A 71 8.24 24.52 9.31
C CYS A 71 7.77 23.10 9.60
N GLU A 72 6.79 22.68 8.83
CA GLU A 72 6.33 21.31 8.78
C GLU A 72 6.83 20.63 7.50
N THR A 73 7.28 19.40 7.61
CA THR A 73 7.61 18.54 6.48
C THR A 73 7.17 17.11 6.76
N PHE A 74 7.30 16.24 5.76
CA PHE A 74 7.00 14.82 5.89
C PHE A 74 8.27 14.01 5.75
N VAL A 75 8.47 13.08 6.68
CA VAL A 75 9.62 12.18 6.70
C VAL A 75 9.14 10.74 6.65
N ASN A 76 9.97 9.86 6.09
CA ASN A 76 9.67 8.43 6.05
C ASN A 76 9.98 7.76 7.41
N GLY A 77 9.54 6.51 7.59
CA GLY A 77 9.78 5.76 8.82
C GLY A 77 11.25 5.56 9.17
N ILE A 78 12.13 5.42 8.17
CA ILE A 78 13.58 5.26 8.39
C ILE A 78 14.19 6.55 8.95
N GLN A 79 13.80 7.70 8.39
CA GLN A 79 14.21 9.01 8.87
C GLN A 79 13.65 9.29 10.27
N ALA A 80 12.39 8.90 10.53
CA ALA A 80 11.80 9.00 11.87
C ALA A 80 12.57 8.15 12.89
N ASP A 81 12.95 6.92 12.53
CA ASP A 81 13.75 6.04 13.40
C ASP A 81 15.14 6.62 13.70
N ALA A 82 15.78 7.22 12.70
CA ALA A 82 17.05 7.92 12.87
C ALA A 82 16.93 9.15 13.79
N LEU A 83 15.79 9.87 13.73
CA LEU A 83 15.51 11.02 14.59
C LEU A 83 15.27 10.64 16.06
N ILE A 84 14.76 9.44 16.33
CA ILE A 84 14.65 8.92 17.70
C ILE A 84 16.04 8.67 18.29
N GLY A 85 16.98 8.23 17.47
CA GLY A 85 18.38 8.02 17.86
C GLY A 85 18.52 7.03 19.02
N ILE A 86 19.02 7.52 20.16
CA ILE A 86 19.38 6.70 21.35
C ILE A 86 18.16 6.39 22.24
N GLN A 87 17.00 7.01 22.01
CA GLN A 87 15.81 6.86 22.86
C GLN A 87 15.04 5.56 22.55
N ASN A 88 15.66 4.41 22.84
CA ASN A 88 15.10 3.07 22.61
C ASN A 88 13.73 2.85 23.29
N ASN A 89 13.52 3.44 24.47
CA ASN A 89 12.23 3.37 25.15
C ASN A 89 11.07 3.94 24.32
N ILE A 90 11.32 5.01 23.55
CA ILE A 90 10.30 5.64 22.70
C ILE A 90 10.08 4.79 21.44
N ARG A 91 11.17 4.24 20.88
CA ARG A 91 11.12 3.29 19.76
C ARG A 91 10.25 2.08 20.09
N GLU A 92 10.45 1.44 21.23
CA GLU A 92 9.66 0.27 21.64
C GLU A 92 8.18 0.60 21.86
N LYS A 93 7.88 1.76 22.47
CA LYS A 93 6.49 2.20 22.66
C LYS A 93 5.78 2.52 21.34
N MET A 94 6.51 3.04 20.35
CA MET A 94 5.99 3.24 18.99
C MET A 94 5.74 1.90 18.29
N LEU A 95 6.66 0.93 18.43
CA LEU A 95 6.51 -0.42 17.86
C LEU A 95 5.33 -1.19 18.47
N LYS A 96 5.04 -0.94 19.75
CA LYS A 96 3.86 -1.47 20.47
C LYS A 96 2.58 -0.70 20.18
N GLY A 97 2.66 0.42 19.47
CA GLY A 97 1.53 1.30 19.16
C GLY A 97 0.92 2.02 20.38
N GLU A 98 1.71 2.18 21.45
CA GLU A 98 1.34 2.95 22.64
C GLU A 98 1.54 4.46 22.42
N LEU A 99 2.53 4.83 21.59
CA LEU A 99 2.84 6.21 21.25
C LEU A 99 2.73 6.42 19.74
N ASN A 100 2.04 7.50 19.37
CA ASN A 100 1.85 7.89 17.97
C ASN A 100 2.67 9.15 17.62
N ALA A 101 3.28 9.80 18.60
CA ALA A 101 4.17 10.94 18.41
C ALA A 101 5.33 10.93 19.40
N PHE A 102 6.44 11.56 19.02
CA PHE A 102 7.59 11.81 19.87
C PHE A 102 8.15 13.21 19.64
N THR A 103 8.81 13.75 20.65
CA THR A 103 9.52 15.03 20.58
C THR A 103 11.01 14.77 20.66
N THR A 104 11.77 15.39 19.76
CA THR A 104 13.20 15.61 19.94
C THR A 104 13.44 17.00 20.51
N GLU A 105 14.69 17.33 20.79
CA GLU A 105 15.09 18.64 21.31
C GLU A 105 14.71 19.79 20.35
N THR A 106 14.70 19.52 19.04
CA THR A 106 14.48 20.53 18.00
C THR A 106 13.19 20.32 17.21
N ALA A 107 12.55 19.16 17.29
CA ALA A 107 11.41 18.82 16.46
C ALA A 107 10.33 18.00 17.19
N TYR A 108 9.13 18.03 16.64
CA TYR A 108 8.02 17.17 16.99
C TYR A 108 7.72 16.26 15.80
N VAL A 109 7.65 14.96 16.03
CA VAL A 109 7.42 13.96 14.97
C VAL A 109 6.18 13.15 15.33
N LYS A 110 5.20 13.11 14.43
CA LYS A 110 3.93 12.41 14.62
C LYS A 110 3.67 11.46 13.46
N PHE A 111 3.20 10.26 13.76
CA PHE A 111 2.74 9.33 12.74
C PHE A 111 1.48 9.88 12.04
N GLU A 112 1.50 9.95 10.71
CA GLU A 112 0.40 10.49 9.92
C GLU A 112 -0.35 9.35 9.20
N LYS A 113 0.37 8.52 8.43
CA LYS A 113 -0.20 7.40 7.68
C LYS A 113 0.85 6.41 7.22
N ALA A 114 0.45 5.17 6.98
CA ALA A 114 1.23 4.20 6.21
C ALA A 114 0.40 3.68 5.04
N VAL A 115 1.05 3.45 3.91
CA VAL A 115 0.40 3.05 2.66
C VAL A 115 1.10 1.81 2.12
N PHE A 116 0.45 0.65 2.18
CA PHE A 116 0.97 -0.62 1.65
C PHE A 116 -0.11 -1.68 1.46
#